data_AF-A0A843E807-F1
#
_entry.id   AF-A0A843E807-F1
#
_cell.length_a   1.000
_cell.length_b   1.000
_cell.length_c   1.000
_cell.angle_alpha   90.00
_cell.angle_beta   90.00
_cell.angle_gamma   90.00
#
_symmetry.space_group_name_H-M   'P 1'
#
loop_
_entity.id
_entity.type
_entity.pdbx_description
1 polymer ?
#
loop_
_entity_poly.entity_id
_entity_poly.type
_entity_poly.pdbx_seq_one_letter_code
_entity_poly.pdbx_strand_id
1 'polypeptide(L)'
;NRILGLPIFVGIIALVYFLAMYDGPLGTSPGAWATGWLNDFIGEEIIPGVEQWCIENGVNEALTGLLCEGILSGVGAVIGFLPQLVVLFIGLVILEEVGYMARVAFVMDRVFRYFNLSGKSFIPLLVSTGCGVPGVMSTRTIESESDRRITAMTCTFMPCGAKLPVISAIAGALAGSVWVAVFAYVMGIVLVIISGIIIKKFKGMAGKPSPFIMELPPYHAPGLYSSAKTVFDRSWAFVKKAATIILLAMVLVWFLRTFDWSLQMVEDMDESILATIGGILSYIFIPLGWGDNWELPAASITGLIAKEDLIGTLEQLITTDSMPDISDALVSMAQSTAGTAAGAMILSFFTFNMFCAPCFAAIGAIHRELGTWKATGFAFAYQCILAYFVSTIVYVIYAAMIGGLSDVAWYSYLFAVLGFMIIAYFLVAKDPLKPFCKYKEKTTA
;
A
#
# COMPACT_ATOMS: atom_id res chain seq x y z
N ASN A 1 1.74 15.08 -30.60
CA ASN A 1 2.87 14.20 -31.00
C ASN A 1 2.66 12.82 -30.35
N ARG A 2 2.25 11.81 -31.12
CA ARG A 2 1.64 10.56 -30.60
C ARG A 2 2.59 9.66 -29.83
N ILE A 3 3.89 9.71 -30.14
CA ILE A 3 4.92 8.86 -29.53
C ILE A 3 5.58 9.56 -28.34
N LEU A 4 5.79 10.88 -28.42
CA LEU A 4 6.43 11.66 -27.35
C LEU A 4 5.51 11.95 -26.16
N GLY A 5 4.19 11.83 -26.29
CA GLY A 5 3.26 12.13 -25.20
C GLY A 5 3.43 11.26 -23.95
N LEU A 6 3.68 9.95 -24.13
CA LEU A 6 3.81 9.00 -23.02
C LEU A 6 5.17 9.11 -22.30
N PRO A 7 6.32 9.25 -23.01
CA PRO A 7 7.60 9.58 -22.39
C PRO A 7 7.60 10.92 -21.64
N ILE A 8 6.99 11.97 -22.22
CA ILE A 8 6.88 13.28 -21.54
C ILE A 8 6.06 13.13 -20.25
N PHE A 9 4.95 12.38 -20.30
CA PHE A 9 4.13 12.12 -19.13
C PHE A 9 4.93 11.39 -18.03
N VAL A 10 5.64 10.32 -18.39
CA VAL A 10 6.50 9.59 -17.44
C VAL A 10 7.56 10.51 -16.86
N GLY A 11 8.18 11.37 -17.67
CA GLY A 11 9.15 12.36 -17.21
C GLY A 11 8.57 13.39 -16.23
N ILE A 12 7.36 13.90 -16.49
CA ILE A 12 6.68 14.84 -15.59
C ILE A 12 6.32 14.18 -14.26
N ILE A 13 5.79 12.96 -14.29
CA ILE A 13 5.46 12.22 -13.06
C ILE A 13 6.72 11.86 -12.29
N ALA A 14 7.78 11.44 -12.98
CA ALA A 14 9.08 11.20 -12.36
C ALA A 14 9.64 12.47 -11.71
N LEU A 15 9.48 13.64 -12.32
CA LEU A 15 9.85 14.93 -11.73
C LEU A 15 9.08 15.22 -10.45
N VAL A 16 7.76 15.00 -10.44
CA VAL A 16 6.93 15.20 -9.23
C VAL A 16 7.39 14.28 -8.10
N TYR A 17 7.65 12.99 -8.39
CA TYR A 17 8.17 12.06 -7.40
C TYR A 17 9.59 12.40 -6.95
N PHE A 18 10.43 12.90 -7.86
CA PHE A 18 11.77 13.35 -7.53
C PHE A 18 11.74 14.54 -6.57
N LEU A 19 10.91 15.56 -6.83
CA LEU A 19 10.76 16.71 -5.95
C LEU A 19 10.11 16.37 -4.61
N ALA A 20 9.21 15.39 -4.60
CA ALA A 20 8.55 14.98 -3.38
C ALA A 20 9.42 14.08 -2.53
N MET A 21 10.18 13.12 -3.10
CA MET A 21 10.68 11.98 -2.33
C MET A 21 12.13 11.61 -2.57
N TYR A 22 12.85 12.29 -3.48
CA TYR A 22 14.23 11.93 -3.74
C TYR A 22 15.12 12.27 -2.54
N ASP A 23 15.87 11.27 -2.10
CA ASP A 23 16.95 11.39 -1.14
C ASP A 23 18.10 10.53 -1.65
N GLY A 24 19.23 11.14 -1.98
CA GLY A 24 20.32 10.45 -2.64
C GLY A 24 21.50 11.35 -3.00
N PRO A 25 22.48 10.81 -3.75
CA PRO A 25 23.76 11.48 -3.99
C PRO A 25 23.65 12.77 -4.83
N LEU A 26 22.52 13.03 -5.51
CA LEU A 26 22.26 14.28 -6.20
C LEU A 26 21.68 15.38 -5.30
N GLY A 27 21.51 15.11 -3.99
CA GLY A 27 20.96 16.01 -2.99
C GLY A 27 19.60 15.55 -2.46
N THR A 28 19.15 16.19 -1.38
CA THR A 28 17.84 15.91 -0.78
C THR A 28 16.76 16.78 -1.41
N SER A 29 15.64 16.17 -1.78
CA SER A 29 14.48 16.89 -2.28
C SER A 29 13.81 17.71 -1.16
N PRO A 30 13.05 18.77 -1.48
CA PRO A 30 12.38 19.58 -0.47
C PRO A 30 11.46 18.78 0.46
N GLY A 31 10.76 17.76 -0.07
CA GLY A 31 9.91 16.89 0.73
C GLY A 31 10.72 16.00 1.68
N ALA A 32 11.76 15.35 1.16
CA ALA A 32 12.61 14.45 1.95
C ALA A 32 13.39 15.22 3.02
N TRP A 33 13.95 16.38 2.68
CA TRP A 33 14.64 17.26 3.62
C TRP A 33 13.74 17.71 4.76
N ALA A 34 12.52 18.19 4.44
CA ALA A 34 11.59 18.67 5.47
C ALA A 34 11.08 17.52 6.36
N THR A 35 10.93 16.31 5.79
CA THR A 35 10.56 15.10 6.53
C THR A 35 11.66 14.66 7.47
N GLY A 36 12.91 14.59 6.98
CA GLY A 36 14.08 14.23 7.78
C GLY A 36 14.25 15.20 8.96
N TRP A 37 14.29 16.50 8.69
CA TRP A 37 14.42 17.52 9.73
C TRP A 37 13.34 17.42 10.82
N LEU A 38 12.09 17.15 10.43
CA LEU A 38 10.98 17.06 11.37
C LEU A 38 11.02 15.76 12.18
N ASN A 39 11.45 14.65 11.58
CA ASN A 39 11.65 13.38 12.27
C ASN A 39 12.81 13.48 13.27
N ASP A 40 13.93 14.09 12.87
CA ASP A 40 15.09 14.29 13.75
C ASP A 40 14.70 15.17 14.95
N PHE A 41 13.95 16.25 14.72
CA PHE A 41 13.46 17.13 15.79
C PHE A 41 12.53 16.39 16.77
N ILE A 42 11.64 15.52 16.28
CA ILE A 42 10.73 14.77 17.14
C ILE A 42 11.46 13.64 17.87
N GLY A 43 12.32 12.90 17.17
CA GLY A 43 13.01 11.72 17.67
C GLY A 43 14.17 12.03 18.60
N GLU A 44 14.93 13.09 18.34
CA GLU A 44 16.15 13.41 19.10
C GLU A 44 15.92 14.48 20.17
N GLU A 45 15.00 15.43 19.96
CA GLU A 45 14.76 16.51 20.93
C GLU A 45 13.51 16.27 21.78
N ILE A 46 12.37 15.94 21.16
CA ILE A 46 11.08 15.86 21.89
C ILE A 46 10.97 14.58 22.71
N ILE A 47 11.16 13.41 22.09
CA ILE A 47 10.95 12.12 22.77
C ILE A 47 11.89 11.97 23.98
N PRO A 48 13.23 12.16 23.85
CA PRO A 48 14.14 12.02 24.98
C PRO A 48 13.90 13.10 26.05
N GLY A 49 13.52 14.31 25.65
CA GLY A 49 13.19 15.38 26.58
C GLY A 49 11.95 15.08 27.43
N VAL A 50 10.92 14.46 26.84
CA VAL A 50 9.72 14.02 27.57
C VAL A 50 10.02 12.80 28.44
N GLU A 51 10.82 11.85 27.94
CA GLU A 51 11.24 10.68 28.71
C GLU A 51 12.02 11.08 29.97
N GLN A 52 13.01 11.96 29.82
CA GLN A 52 13.77 12.48 30.96
C GLN A 52 12.87 13.21 31.96
N TRP A 53 11.92 14.02 31.47
CA TRP A 53 10.96 14.70 32.34
C TRP A 53 10.06 13.71 33.10
N CYS A 54 9.63 12.62 32.47
CA CYS A 54 8.84 11.57 33.12
C CYS A 54 9.65 10.84 34.21
N ILE A 55 10.92 10.52 33.94
CA ILE A 55 11.83 9.87 34.90
C ILE A 55 12.07 10.78 36.11
N GLU A 56 12.34 12.07 35.89
CA GLU A 56 12.58 13.06 36.95
C GLU A 56 11.38 13.26 37.88
N ASN A 57 10.15 13.09 37.38
CA ASN A 57 8.92 13.22 38.16
C ASN A 57 8.43 11.89 38.76
N GLY A 58 9.18 10.79 38.60
CA GLY A 58 8.80 9.48 39.15
C GLY A 58 7.53 8.89 38.53
N VAL A 59 7.28 9.20 37.25
CA VAL A 59 6.15 8.61 36.50
C VAL A 59 6.40 7.11 36.31
N ASN A 60 5.33 6.31 36.40
CA ASN A 60 5.40 4.86 36.20
C ASN A 60 5.93 4.53 34.79
N GLU A 61 6.81 3.54 34.70
CA GLU A 61 7.44 3.07 33.46
C GLU A 61 6.44 2.75 32.34
N ALA A 62 5.31 2.12 32.67
CA ALA A 62 4.24 1.84 31.70
C ALA A 62 3.62 3.13 31.12
N LEU A 63 3.50 4.18 31.94
CA LEU A 63 2.94 5.45 31.50
C LEU A 63 3.94 6.24 30.63
N THR A 64 5.23 6.16 30.97
CA THR A 64 6.32 6.74 30.19
C THR A 64 6.39 6.06 28.81
N GLY A 65 6.33 4.72 28.76
CA GLY A 65 6.27 3.97 27.51
C GLY A 65 5.05 4.34 26.66
N LEU A 66 3.86 4.45 27.27
CA LEU A 66 2.66 4.86 26.54
C LEU A 66 2.78 6.27 25.95
N LEU A 67 3.36 7.21 26.69
CA LEU A 67 3.54 8.59 26.26
C LEU A 67 4.58 8.69 25.15
N CYS A 68 5.76 8.12 25.34
CA CYS A 68 6.88 8.23 24.41
C CYS A 68 6.71 7.32 23.19
N GLU A 69 6.55 6.01 23.41
CA GLU A 69 6.52 5.01 22.34
C GLU A 69 5.14 4.87 21.71
N GLY A 70 4.06 5.07 22.47
CA GLY A 70 2.69 4.97 21.96
C GLY A 70 2.22 6.27 21.29
N ILE A 71 2.14 7.36 22.08
CA ILE A 71 1.49 8.60 21.64
C ILE A 71 2.45 9.49 20.84
N LEU A 72 3.63 9.81 21.38
CA LEU A 72 4.56 10.74 20.75
C LEU A 72 5.15 10.16 19.47
N SER A 73 5.56 8.88 19.47
CA SER A 73 5.96 8.18 18.25
C SER A 73 4.84 8.15 17.20
N GLY A 74 3.59 7.87 17.61
CA GLY A 74 2.47 7.84 16.68
C GLY A 74 2.09 9.20 16.09
N VAL A 75 2.11 10.27 16.90
CA VAL A 75 1.93 11.65 16.40
C VAL A 75 3.11 12.05 15.52
N GLY A 76 4.33 11.66 15.91
CA GLY A 76 5.57 11.88 15.21
C GLY A 76 5.55 11.29 13.81
N ALA A 77 5.13 10.04 13.65
CA ALA A 77 5.01 9.38 12.36
C ALA A 77 4.06 10.13 11.41
N VAL A 78 2.92 10.63 11.93
CA VAL A 78 1.91 11.34 11.12
C VAL A 78 2.40 12.71 10.69
N ILE A 79 2.96 13.47 11.63
CA ILE A 79 3.44 14.84 11.39
C ILE A 79 4.71 14.81 10.56
N GLY A 80 5.62 13.89 10.85
CA GLY A 80 6.86 13.64 10.14
C GLY A 80 6.65 13.40 8.64
N PHE A 81 5.63 12.62 8.27
CA PHE A 81 5.34 12.33 6.86
C PHE A 81 4.55 13.43 6.12
N LEU A 82 4.03 14.43 6.83
CA LEU A 82 3.18 15.46 6.24
C LEU A 82 3.89 16.34 5.19
N PRO A 83 5.15 16.81 5.38
CA PRO A 83 5.84 17.65 4.41
C PRO A 83 6.00 16.94 3.05
N GLN A 84 6.37 15.66 3.07
CA GLN A 84 6.45 14.80 1.89
C GLN A 84 5.14 14.83 1.07
N LEU A 85 4.01 14.62 1.77
CA LEU A 85 2.69 14.58 1.16
C LEU A 85 2.26 15.94 0.61
N VAL A 86 2.61 17.03 1.29
CA VAL A 86 2.31 18.40 0.83
C VAL A 86 2.98 18.66 -0.51
N VAL A 87 4.28 18.34 -0.64
CA VAL A 87 5.02 18.54 -1.90
C VAL A 87 4.43 17.70 -3.03
N LEU A 88 4.09 16.44 -2.73
CA LEU A 88 3.41 15.56 -3.69
C LEU A 88 2.04 16.10 -4.13
N PHE A 89 1.22 16.59 -3.19
CA PHE A 89 -0.07 17.19 -3.51
C PHE A 89 0.06 18.47 -4.33
N ILE A 90 1.09 19.30 -4.09
CA ILE A 90 1.38 20.46 -4.93
C ILE A 90 1.60 20.02 -6.38
N GLY A 91 2.46 19.01 -6.61
CA GLY A 91 2.72 18.49 -7.95
C GLY A 91 1.45 17.93 -8.63
N LEU A 92 0.66 17.14 -7.91
CA LEU A 92 -0.57 16.55 -8.46
C LEU A 92 -1.65 17.59 -8.75
N VAL A 93 -1.85 18.58 -7.87
CA VAL A 93 -2.84 19.65 -8.03
C VAL A 93 -2.47 20.56 -9.21
N ILE A 94 -1.19 20.87 -9.39
CA ILE A 94 -0.73 21.63 -10.56
C ILE A 94 -1.04 20.88 -11.86
N LEU A 95 -0.81 19.57 -11.93
CA LEU A 95 -1.10 18.79 -13.13
C LEU A 95 -2.61 18.63 -13.41
N GLU A 96 -3.41 18.59 -12.35
CA GLU A 96 -4.87 18.57 -12.41
C GLU A 96 -5.40 19.92 -12.92
N GLU A 97 -4.97 21.03 -12.32
CA GLU A 97 -5.37 22.38 -12.71
C GLU A 97 -4.87 22.75 -14.11
N VAL A 98 -3.67 22.33 -14.55
CA VAL A 98 -3.24 22.64 -15.93
C VAL A 98 -4.10 21.91 -16.99
N GLY A 99 -4.90 20.91 -16.60
CA GLY A 99 -5.70 20.11 -17.52
C GLY A 99 -4.88 19.03 -18.24
N TYR A 100 -3.66 18.75 -17.76
CA TYR A 100 -2.80 17.71 -18.32
C TYR A 100 -3.39 16.30 -18.09
N MET A 101 -4.02 16.08 -16.94
CA MET A 101 -4.66 14.82 -16.57
C MET A 101 -5.75 14.36 -17.57
N ALA A 102 -6.54 15.30 -18.11
CA ALA A 102 -7.58 14.99 -19.09
C ALA A 102 -7.00 14.42 -20.41
N ARG A 103 -5.82 14.92 -20.83
CA ARG A 103 -5.14 14.47 -22.05
C ARG A 103 -4.47 13.12 -21.86
N VAL A 104 -3.89 12.89 -20.68
CA VAL A 104 -3.29 11.60 -20.34
C VAL A 104 -4.36 10.50 -20.34
N ALA A 105 -5.54 10.77 -19.77
CA ALA A 105 -6.66 9.84 -19.82
C ALA A 105 -7.08 9.49 -21.27
N PHE A 106 -7.09 10.47 -22.17
CA PHE A 106 -7.36 10.23 -23.60
C PHE A 106 -6.31 9.32 -24.26
N VAL A 107 -5.02 9.52 -23.93
CA VAL A 107 -3.93 8.66 -24.45
C VAL A 107 -4.04 7.23 -23.90
N MET A 108 -4.38 7.09 -22.61
CA MET A 108 -4.49 5.80 -21.93
C MET A 108 -5.79 5.04 -22.25
N ASP A 109 -6.82 5.71 -22.75
CA ASP A 109 -8.10 5.07 -23.10
C ASP A 109 -7.91 3.88 -24.06
N ARG A 110 -6.97 3.96 -25.01
CA ARG A 110 -6.69 2.83 -25.91
C ARG A 110 -6.22 1.57 -25.16
N VAL A 111 -5.36 1.74 -24.15
CA VAL A 111 -4.80 0.63 -23.38
C VAL A 111 -5.87 0.01 -22.49
N PHE A 112 -6.63 0.84 -21.76
CA PHE A 112 -7.67 0.37 -20.84
C PHE A 112 -8.89 -0.23 -21.56
N ARG A 113 -9.21 0.27 -22.76
CA ARG A 113 -10.30 -0.28 -23.58
C ARG A 113 -10.02 -1.73 -24.01
N TYR A 114 -8.75 -2.12 -24.16
CA TYR A 114 -8.38 -3.52 -24.41
C TYR A 114 -8.81 -4.45 -23.27
N PHE A 115 -8.84 -3.93 -22.04
CA PHE A 115 -9.24 -4.65 -20.83
C PHE A 115 -10.70 -4.38 -20.41
N ASN A 116 -11.51 -3.80 -21.31
CA ASN A 116 -12.89 -3.38 -21.04
C ASN A 116 -13.04 -2.38 -19.88
N LEU A 117 -12.02 -1.58 -19.58
CA LEU A 117 -12.08 -0.47 -18.62
C LEU A 117 -12.14 0.87 -19.36
N SER A 118 -12.68 1.90 -18.72
CA SER A 118 -12.66 3.26 -19.25
C SER A 118 -11.26 3.86 -19.11
N GLY A 119 -10.80 4.65 -20.09
CA GLY A 119 -9.59 5.47 -19.93
C GLY A 119 -9.66 6.45 -18.75
N LYS A 120 -10.87 6.84 -18.29
CA LYS A 120 -11.04 7.65 -17.08
C LYS A 120 -10.54 6.93 -15.83
N SER A 121 -10.50 5.59 -15.81
CA SER A 121 -9.95 4.79 -14.70
C SER A 121 -8.45 4.99 -14.49
N PHE A 122 -7.72 5.48 -15.50
CA PHE A 122 -6.30 5.78 -15.35
C PHE A 122 -6.04 6.94 -14.38
N ILE A 123 -6.93 7.93 -14.31
CA ILE A 123 -6.75 9.10 -13.43
C ILE A 123 -6.71 8.65 -11.95
N PRO A 124 -7.70 7.88 -11.44
CA PRO A 124 -7.61 7.29 -10.10
C PRO A 124 -6.37 6.45 -9.85
N LEU A 125 -5.97 5.61 -10.80
CA LEU A 125 -4.79 4.75 -10.67
C LEU A 125 -3.50 5.57 -10.48
N LEU A 126 -3.36 6.65 -11.26
CA LEU A 126 -2.23 7.55 -11.14
C LEU A 126 -2.26 8.30 -9.81
N VAL A 127 -3.40 8.87 -9.41
CA VAL A 127 -3.50 9.60 -8.14
C VAL A 127 -3.26 8.66 -6.94
N SER A 128 -3.68 7.40 -7.03
CA SER A 128 -3.43 6.37 -6.02
C SER A 128 -1.95 6.05 -5.80
N THR A 129 -1.08 6.26 -6.80
CA THR A 129 0.38 6.13 -6.60
C THR A 129 0.94 7.16 -5.62
N GLY A 130 0.23 8.27 -5.41
CA GLY A 130 0.54 9.19 -4.33
C GLY A 130 -0.07 8.74 -3.02
N CYS A 131 -1.40 8.70 -2.97
CA CYS A 131 -2.15 8.21 -1.82
C CYS A 131 -3.45 7.54 -2.27
N GLY A 132 -3.73 6.35 -1.72
CA GLY A 132 -4.94 5.59 -2.05
C GLY A 132 -6.25 6.32 -1.72
N VAL A 133 -6.28 7.16 -0.68
CA VAL A 133 -7.50 7.88 -0.27
C VAL A 133 -8.01 8.87 -1.33
N PRO A 134 -7.23 9.89 -1.76
CA PRO A 134 -7.65 10.77 -2.86
C PRO A 134 -7.79 10.05 -4.19
N GLY A 135 -7.00 8.99 -4.44
CA GLY A 135 -7.14 8.17 -5.63
C GLY A 135 -8.48 7.45 -5.72
N VAL A 136 -8.97 6.87 -4.61
CA VAL A 136 -10.32 6.28 -4.56
C VAL A 136 -11.40 7.35 -4.74
N MET A 137 -11.27 8.52 -4.12
CA MET A 137 -12.26 9.60 -4.25
C MET A 137 -12.33 10.18 -5.68
N SER A 138 -11.22 10.18 -6.43
CA SER A 138 -11.22 10.70 -7.80
C SER A 138 -11.98 9.79 -8.79
N THR A 139 -12.32 8.57 -8.38
CA THR A 139 -13.15 7.66 -9.20
C THR A 139 -14.55 8.22 -9.49
N ARG A 140 -15.01 9.23 -8.75
CA ARG A 140 -16.26 9.98 -9.02
C ARG A 140 -16.31 10.65 -10.39
N THR A 141 -15.15 10.86 -11.01
CA THR A 141 -15.06 11.36 -12.40
C THR A 141 -15.50 10.31 -13.44
N ILE A 142 -15.65 9.05 -13.03
CA ILE A 142 -16.12 7.95 -13.88
C ILE A 142 -17.65 7.91 -13.81
N GLU A 143 -18.31 8.15 -14.95
CA GLU A 143 -19.78 8.17 -15.08
C GLU A 143 -20.43 6.79 -14.89
N SER A 144 -19.77 5.75 -15.39
CA SER A 144 -20.24 4.37 -15.24
C SER A 144 -20.04 3.91 -13.81
N GLU A 145 -21.14 3.64 -13.09
CA GLU A 145 -21.08 3.17 -11.71
C GLU A 145 -20.30 1.86 -11.56
N SER A 146 -20.42 0.96 -12.54
CA SER A 146 -19.68 -0.31 -12.56
C SER A 146 -18.18 -0.08 -12.66
N ASP A 147 -17.73 0.75 -13.61
CA ASP A 147 -16.30 1.01 -13.79
C ASP A 147 -15.76 1.84 -12.62
N ARG A 148 -16.59 2.74 -12.04
CA ARG A 148 -16.27 3.48 -10.81
C ARG A 148 -16.01 2.54 -9.64
N ARG A 149 -16.91 1.60 -9.35
CA ARG A 149 -16.77 0.63 -8.25
C ARG A 149 -15.55 -0.28 -8.44
N ILE A 150 -15.34 -0.81 -9.65
CA ILE A 150 -14.15 -1.61 -9.97
C ILE A 150 -12.88 -0.80 -9.73
N THR A 151 -12.81 0.42 -10.28
CA THR A 151 -11.63 1.29 -10.15
C THR A 151 -11.39 1.68 -8.70
N ALA A 152 -12.45 1.95 -7.92
CA ALA A 152 -12.33 2.24 -6.48
C ALA A 152 -11.69 1.07 -5.71
N MET A 153 -11.99 -0.18 -6.08
CA MET A 153 -11.39 -1.36 -5.45
C MET A 153 -9.98 -1.66 -5.95
N THR A 154 -9.69 -1.44 -7.23
CA THR A 154 -8.41 -1.85 -7.81
C THR A 154 -7.34 -0.76 -7.76
N CYS A 155 -7.72 0.52 -7.63
CA CYS A 155 -6.75 1.60 -7.71
C CYS A 155 -5.67 1.57 -6.62
N THR A 156 -5.96 0.96 -5.47
CA THR A 156 -5.05 0.85 -4.33
C THR A 156 -4.02 -0.29 -4.45
N PHE A 157 -4.09 -1.11 -5.50
CA PHE A 157 -3.01 -2.04 -5.84
C PHE A 157 -1.75 -1.32 -6.33
N MET A 158 -1.89 -0.09 -6.81
CA MET A 158 -0.74 0.74 -7.11
C MET A 158 0.01 1.07 -5.80
N PRO A 159 1.35 0.90 -5.77
CA PRO A 159 2.11 1.32 -4.61
C PRO A 159 1.96 2.83 -4.37
N CYS A 160 1.64 3.21 -3.12
CA CYS A 160 1.51 4.61 -2.72
C CYS A 160 2.78 5.10 -1.99
N GLY A 161 2.91 6.42 -1.76
CA GLY A 161 4.11 6.99 -1.12
C GLY A 161 4.46 6.33 0.23
N ALA A 162 3.45 5.98 1.04
CA ALA A 162 3.63 5.29 2.32
C ALA A 162 4.24 3.87 2.21
N LYS A 163 4.28 3.29 1.01
CA LYS A 163 4.88 1.98 0.74
C LYS A 163 6.36 2.08 0.34
N LEU A 164 6.89 3.29 0.09
CA LEU A 164 8.30 3.46 -0.28
C LEU A 164 9.28 3.01 0.81
N PRO A 165 9.07 3.26 2.13
CA PRO A 165 9.95 2.74 3.17
C PRO A 165 10.03 1.22 3.13
N VAL A 166 8.89 0.55 2.92
CA VAL A 166 8.84 -0.91 2.76
C VAL A 166 9.64 -1.37 1.53
N ILE A 167 9.45 -0.70 0.39
CA ILE A 167 10.21 -0.99 -0.83
C ILE A 167 11.71 -0.83 -0.59
N SER A 168 12.13 0.20 0.14
CA SER A 168 13.52 0.50 0.46
C SER A 168 14.15 -0.54 1.40
N ALA A 169 13.47 -0.90 2.49
CA ALA A 169 13.95 -1.89 3.45
C ALA A 169 14.16 -3.27 2.78
N ILE A 170 13.18 -3.71 1.98
CA ILE A 170 13.25 -4.99 1.25
C ILE A 170 14.29 -4.94 0.12
N ALA A 171 14.42 -3.78 -0.54
CA ALA A 171 15.47 -3.53 -1.53
C ALA A 171 16.88 -3.72 -0.95
N GLY A 172 17.10 -3.24 0.28
CA GLY A 172 18.33 -3.46 1.04
C GLY A 172 18.57 -4.95 1.32
N ALA A 173 17.56 -5.64 1.84
CA ALA A 173 17.66 -7.06 2.19
C ALA A 173 17.91 -8.00 0.98
N LEU A 174 17.45 -7.64 -0.22
CA LEU A 174 17.61 -8.45 -1.45
C LEU A 174 18.76 -7.98 -2.36
N ALA A 175 19.65 -7.10 -1.89
CA ALA A 175 20.83 -6.60 -2.62
C ALA A 175 20.53 -6.00 -4.02
N GLY A 176 19.32 -5.47 -4.25
CA GLY A 176 18.84 -5.10 -5.59
C GLY A 176 17.78 -4.01 -5.59
N SER A 177 18.17 -2.77 -5.28
CA SER A 177 17.22 -1.68 -4.98
C SER A 177 16.25 -1.31 -6.11
N VAL A 178 16.73 -1.33 -7.35
CA VAL A 178 15.92 -0.90 -8.50
C VAL A 178 14.91 -1.98 -8.91
N TRP A 179 15.29 -3.25 -8.85
CA TRP A 179 14.44 -4.35 -9.34
C TRP A 179 13.23 -4.59 -8.46
N VAL A 180 13.37 -4.46 -7.13
CA VAL A 180 12.26 -4.58 -6.17
C VAL A 180 11.22 -3.48 -6.40
N ALA A 181 11.67 -2.23 -6.60
CA ALA A 181 10.78 -1.12 -6.92
C ALA A 181 10.06 -1.34 -8.26
N VAL A 182 10.80 -1.68 -9.33
CA VAL A 182 10.21 -1.96 -10.65
C VAL A 182 9.20 -3.10 -10.56
N PHE A 183 9.53 -4.17 -9.84
CA PHE A 183 8.63 -5.30 -9.62
C PHE A 183 7.32 -4.84 -8.95
N ALA A 184 7.38 -4.02 -7.90
CA ALA A 184 6.19 -3.55 -7.19
C ALA A 184 5.23 -2.76 -8.08
N TYR A 185 5.75 -1.83 -8.88
CA TYR A 185 4.92 -1.01 -9.77
C TYR A 185 4.36 -1.81 -10.96
N VAL A 186 5.18 -2.67 -11.57
CA VAL A 186 4.74 -3.52 -12.70
C VAL A 186 3.70 -4.53 -12.22
N MET A 187 3.94 -5.20 -11.08
CA MET A 187 2.98 -6.12 -10.49
C MET A 187 1.68 -5.41 -10.10
N GLY A 188 1.75 -4.19 -9.56
CA GLY A 188 0.58 -3.37 -9.28
C GLY A 188 -0.29 -3.16 -10.53
N ILE A 189 0.31 -2.77 -11.66
CA ILE A 189 -0.40 -2.60 -12.94
C ILE A 189 -1.01 -3.93 -13.41
N VAL A 190 -0.25 -5.03 -13.34
CA VAL A 190 -0.74 -6.37 -13.70
C VAL A 190 -1.93 -6.77 -12.84
N LEU A 191 -1.87 -6.56 -11.53
CA LEU A 191 -2.96 -6.90 -10.60
C LEU A 191 -4.19 -6.02 -10.79
N VAL A 192 -4.03 -4.74 -11.14
CA VAL A 192 -5.15 -3.87 -11.55
C VAL A 192 -5.86 -4.44 -12.77
N ILE A 193 -5.10 -4.87 -13.79
CA ILE A 193 -5.65 -5.43 -15.02
C ILE A 193 -6.35 -6.76 -14.75
N ILE A 194 -5.66 -7.70 -14.09
CA ILE A 194 -6.20 -9.02 -13.72
C ILE A 194 -7.48 -8.82 -12.91
N SER A 195 -7.46 -7.94 -11.92
CA SER A 195 -8.62 -7.66 -11.07
C SER A 195 -9.75 -6.99 -11.82
N GLY A 196 -9.45 -6.06 -12.72
CA GLY A 196 -10.46 -5.44 -13.57
C GLY A 196 -11.22 -6.48 -14.40
N ILE A 197 -10.52 -7.47 -14.94
CA ILE A 197 -11.13 -8.57 -15.71
C ILE A 197 -11.93 -9.52 -14.81
N ILE A 198 -11.38 -9.91 -13.65
CA ILE A 198 -12.03 -10.85 -12.73
C ILE A 198 -13.29 -10.25 -12.11
N ILE A 199 -13.19 -9.04 -11.55
CA ILE A 199 -14.29 -8.39 -10.83
C ILE A 199 -15.50 -8.14 -11.75
N LYS A 200 -15.25 -7.82 -13.03
CA LYS A 200 -16.30 -7.55 -14.02
C LYS A 200 -17.18 -8.78 -14.32
N LYS A 201 -16.72 -9.99 -13.98
CA LYS A 201 -17.49 -11.24 -14.11
C LYS A 201 -18.53 -11.43 -13.00
N PHE A 202 -18.47 -10.66 -11.92
CA PHE A 202 -19.43 -10.74 -10.83
C PHE A 202 -20.70 -9.91 -11.11
N LYS A 203 -21.87 -10.51 -10.87
CA LYS A 203 -23.21 -9.94 -11.19
C LYS A 203 -23.47 -8.52 -10.64
N GLY A 204 -22.85 -8.14 -9.53
CA GLY A 204 -23.01 -6.82 -8.90
C GLY A 204 -22.08 -5.72 -9.45
N MET A 205 -21.15 -6.06 -10.33
CA MET A 205 -20.11 -5.15 -10.85
C MET A 205 -19.94 -5.24 -12.37
N ALA A 206 -20.96 -5.73 -13.06
CA ALA A 206 -20.97 -5.81 -14.51
C ALA A 206 -21.79 -4.65 -15.09
N GLY A 207 -21.12 -3.73 -15.77
CA GLY A 207 -21.74 -2.59 -16.44
C GLY A 207 -21.30 -2.48 -17.90
N LYS A 208 -22.11 -1.80 -18.70
CA LYS A 208 -21.78 -1.47 -20.09
C LYS A 208 -20.60 -0.48 -20.11
N PRO A 209 -19.63 -0.62 -21.03
CA PRO A 209 -18.61 0.40 -21.23
C PRO A 209 -19.29 1.71 -21.66
N SER A 210 -19.07 2.81 -20.92
CA SER A 210 -19.62 4.12 -21.26
C SER A 210 -18.92 4.65 -22.53
N PRO A 211 -19.65 5.26 -23.50
CA PRO A 211 -19.03 5.96 -24.62
C PRO A 211 -18.08 7.05 -24.11
N PHE A 212 -16.79 6.94 -24.42
CA PHE A 212 -15.80 7.94 -24.01
C PHE A 212 -15.90 9.17 -24.92
N ILE A 213 -16.71 10.14 -24.53
CA ILE A 213 -16.73 11.48 -25.11
C ILE A 213 -16.11 12.41 -24.05
N MET A 214 -14.94 12.95 -24.37
CA MET A 214 -14.25 13.92 -23.51
C MET A 214 -13.93 15.14 -24.36
N GLU A 215 -14.52 16.27 -24.01
CA GLU A 215 -14.08 17.56 -24.54
C GLU A 215 -12.73 17.89 -23.91
N LEU A 216 -11.70 18.06 -24.75
CA LEU A 216 -10.34 18.33 -24.29
C LEU A 216 -10.27 19.76 -23.76
N PRO A 217 -10.02 20.00 -22.46
CA PRO A 217 -9.91 21.35 -21.93
C PRO A 217 -8.65 22.06 -22.50
N PRO A 218 -8.74 23.38 -22.75
CA PRO A 218 -7.56 24.18 -23.11
C PRO A 218 -6.56 24.18 -21.94
N TYR A 219 -5.27 24.30 -22.25
CA TYR A 219 -4.26 24.49 -21.19
C TYR A 219 -4.50 25.84 -20.53
N HIS A 220 -4.58 25.85 -19.21
CA HIS A 220 -4.61 27.08 -18.43
C HIS A 220 -3.55 27.04 -17.34
N ALA A 221 -3.08 28.22 -16.94
CA ALA A 221 -2.17 28.32 -15.80
C ALA A 221 -2.93 27.95 -14.51
N PRO A 222 -2.30 27.23 -13.57
CA PRO A 222 -2.91 26.92 -12.28
C PRO A 222 -3.05 28.21 -11.46
N GLY A 223 -4.15 28.35 -10.74
CA GLY A 223 -4.38 29.50 -9.88
C GLY A 223 -3.65 29.30 -8.56
N LEU A 224 -2.65 30.12 -8.23
CA LEU A 224 -1.83 29.96 -7.02
C LEU A 224 -2.68 29.81 -5.73
N TYR A 225 -3.73 30.62 -5.59
CA TYR A 225 -4.63 30.55 -4.43
C TYR A 225 -5.51 29.29 -4.41
N SER A 226 -6.07 28.90 -5.57
CA SER A 226 -6.88 27.68 -5.71
C SER A 226 -6.05 26.43 -5.42
N SER A 227 -4.86 26.37 -6.01
CA SER A 227 -3.89 25.31 -5.80
C SER A 227 -3.49 25.20 -4.33
N ALA A 228 -3.07 26.31 -3.70
CA ALA A 228 -2.67 26.32 -2.29
C ALA A 228 -3.80 25.92 -1.35
N LYS A 229 -5.02 26.43 -1.58
CA LYS A 229 -6.21 26.03 -0.81
C LYS A 229 -6.52 24.54 -0.96
N THR A 230 -6.45 24.02 -2.18
CA THR A 230 -6.72 22.60 -2.45
C THR A 230 -5.68 21.70 -1.79
N VAL A 231 -4.40 22.08 -1.84
CA VAL A 231 -3.32 21.38 -1.14
C VAL A 231 -3.58 21.40 0.37
N PHE A 232 -3.90 22.56 0.94
CA PHE A 232 -4.20 22.69 2.36
C PHE A 232 -5.41 21.83 2.77
N ASP A 233 -6.51 21.90 2.02
CA ASP A 233 -7.72 21.13 2.30
C ASP A 233 -7.44 19.61 2.25
N ARG A 234 -6.63 19.14 1.27
CA ARG A 234 -6.22 17.74 1.14
C ARG A 234 -5.28 17.30 2.28
N SER A 235 -4.27 18.10 2.61
CA SER A 235 -3.33 17.82 3.70
C SER A 235 -4.02 17.83 5.07
N TRP A 236 -4.92 18.78 5.32
CA TRP A 236 -5.68 18.82 6.56
C TRP A 236 -6.67 17.67 6.70
N ALA A 237 -7.30 17.27 5.59
CA ALA A 237 -8.14 16.07 5.56
C ALA A 237 -7.34 14.79 5.83
N PHE A 238 -6.08 14.73 5.40
CA PHE A 238 -5.15 13.65 5.77
C PHE A 238 -4.87 13.68 7.27
N VAL A 239 -4.39 14.80 7.82
CA VAL A 239 -4.08 14.92 9.26
C VAL A 239 -5.29 14.53 10.13
N LYS A 240 -6.47 15.10 9.88
CA LYS A 240 -7.66 14.81 10.70
C LYS A 240 -8.11 13.35 10.71
N LYS A 241 -7.89 12.61 9.62
CA LYS A 241 -8.39 11.22 9.48
C LYS A 241 -7.30 10.20 9.77
N ALA A 242 -6.09 10.44 9.29
CA ALA A 242 -4.96 9.55 9.46
C ALA A 242 -4.43 9.66 10.90
N ALA A 243 -4.32 10.86 11.47
CA ALA A 243 -3.76 11.03 12.82
C ALA A 243 -4.53 10.25 13.89
N THR A 244 -5.86 10.31 13.86
CA THR A 244 -6.68 9.59 14.86
C THR A 244 -6.58 8.08 14.71
N ILE A 245 -6.52 7.57 13.47
CA ILE A 245 -6.47 6.14 13.22
C ILE A 245 -5.06 5.61 13.56
N ILE A 246 -4.02 6.32 13.13
CA ILE A 246 -2.61 5.95 13.36
C ILE A 246 -2.28 6.03 14.85
N LEU A 247 -2.67 7.11 15.55
CA LEU A 247 -2.44 7.23 17.00
C LEU A 247 -3.12 6.08 17.76
N LEU A 248 -4.38 5.77 17.45
CA LEU A 248 -5.07 4.65 18.09
C LEU A 248 -4.40 3.31 17.77
N ALA A 249 -3.91 3.14 16.54
CA ALA A 249 -3.16 1.95 16.14
C ALA A 249 -1.85 1.82 16.94
N MET A 250 -1.09 2.90 17.08
CA MET A 250 0.20 2.90 17.78
C MET A 250 0.04 2.63 19.26
N VAL A 251 -0.95 3.25 19.89
CA VAL A 251 -1.30 2.96 21.29
C VAL A 251 -1.74 1.50 21.46
N LEU A 252 -2.52 0.96 20.52
CA LEU A 252 -2.96 -0.43 20.55
C LEU A 252 -1.81 -1.42 20.35
N VAL A 253 -0.93 -1.16 19.38
CA VAL A 253 0.24 -2.00 19.07
C VAL A 253 1.21 -1.97 20.24
N TRP A 254 1.50 -0.79 20.78
CA TRP A 254 2.30 -0.63 21.99
C TRP A 254 1.70 -1.45 23.14
N PHE A 255 0.40 -1.32 23.39
CA PHE A 255 -0.27 -2.10 24.45
C PHE A 255 -0.18 -3.62 24.23
N LEU A 256 -0.42 -4.08 23.00
CA LEU A 256 -0.32 -5.49 22.63
C LEU A 256 1.10 -6.04 22.76
N ARG A 257 2.12 -5.21 22.54
CA ARG A 257 3.54 -5.54 22.65
C ARG A 257 4.01 -5.56 24.10
N THR A 258 3.57 -4.60 24.91
CA THR A 258 4.08 -4.39 26.27
C THR A 258 3.44 -5.31 27.31
N PHE A 259 2.21 -5.78 27.09
CA PHE A 259 1.47 -6.57 28.08
C PHE A 259 1.27 -8.03 27.65
N ASP A 260 1.27 -8.93 28.63
CA ASP A 260 0.80 -10.31 28.50
C ASP A 260 -0.73 -10.42 28.74
N TRP A 261 -1.30 -11.62 28.57
CA TRP A 261 -2.72 -11.87 28.86
C TRP A 261 -3.10 -11.68 30.34
N SER A 262 -2.12 -11.67 31.25
CA SER A 262 -2.28 -11.39 32.68
C SER A 262 -2.15 -9.89 33.02
N LEU A 263 -1.96 -9.03 32.00
CA LEU A 263 -1.75 -7.59 32.11
C LEU A 263 -0.52 -7.20 32.96
N GLN A 264 0.50 -8.05 32.99
CA GLN A 264 1.83 -7.72 33.48
C GLN A 264 2.70 -7.20 32.34
N MET A 265 3.64 -6.31 32.66
CA MET A 265 4.65 -5.88 31.71
C MET A 265 5.63 -7.02 31.46
N VAL A 266 5.94 -7.25 30.18
CA VAL A 266 6.78 -8.35 29.75
C VAL A 266 8.17 -7.83 29.40
N GLU A 267 9.22 -8.53 29.87
CA GLU A 267 10.61 -8.24 29.50
C GLU A 267 10.97 -8.87 28.14
N ASP A 268 10.44 -10.07 27.84
CA ASP A 268 10.62 -10.79 26.57
C ASP A 268 9.42 -10.62 25.63
N MET A 269 9.61 -10.02 24.45
CA MET A 269 8.51 -9.76 23.50
C MET A 269 7.76 -11.01 23.04
N ASP A 270 8.37 -12.20 23.12
CA ASP A 270 7.76 -13.49 22.76
C ASP A 270 6.57 -13.89 23.63
N GLU A 271 6.46 -13.36 24.87
CA GLU A 271 5.32 -13.63 25.75
C GLU A 271 4.19 -12.58 25.63
N SER A 272 4.36 -11.60 24.75
CA SER A 272 3.38 -10.53 24.54
C SER A 272 2.06 -11.05 23.95
N ILE A 273 0.97 -10.31 24.16
CA ILE A 273 -0.31 -10.58 23.48
C ILE A 273 -0.12 -10.52 21.97
N LEU A 274 0.73 -9.61 21.48
CA LEU A 274 1.04 -9.49 20.05
C LEU A 274 1.68 -10.76 19.50
N ALA A 275 2.61 -11.38 20.23
CA ALA A 275 3.22 -12.65 19.85
C ALA A 275 2.19 -13.78 19.78
N THR A 276 1.25 -13.83 20.73
CA THR A 276 0.16 -14.82 20.70
C THR A 276 -0.72 -14.65 19.45
N ILE A 277 -1.11 -13.40 19.12
CA ILE A 277 -1.95 -13.11 17.95
C ILE A 277 -1.17 -13.38 16.64
N GLY A 278 0.10 -12.97 16.59
CA GLY A 278 1.01 -13.21 15.49
C GLY A 278 1.20 -14.70 15.20
N GLY A 279 1.38 -15.51 16.25
CA GLY A 279 1.49 -16.97 16.15
C GLY A 279 0.19 -17.64 15.69
N ILE A 280 -0.98 -17.16 16.11
CA ILE A 280 -2.25 -17.68 15.58
C ILE A 280 -2.39 -17.35 14.09
N LEU A 281 -1.97 -16.15 13.67
CA LEU A 281 -2.02 -15.75 12.27
C LEU A 281 -0.94 -16.39 11.41
N SER A 282 0.20 -16.79 12.00
CA SER A 282 1.28 -17.44 11.27
C SER A 282 0.81 -18.74 10.61
N TYR A 283 -0.14 -19.46 11.23
CA TYR A 283 -0.78 -20.64 10.63
C TYR A 283 -1.41 -20.36 9.26
N ILE A 284 -2.01 -19.18 9.07
CA ILE A 284 -2.59 -18.78 7.79
C ILE A 284 -1.47 -18.49 6.78
N PHE A 285 -0.33 -17.98 7.22
CA PHE A 285 0.80 -17.60 6.38
C PHE A 285 1.87 -18.69 6.18
N ILE A 286 1.66 -19.89 6.72
CA ILE A 286 2.53 -21.07 6.49
C ILE A 286 2.84 -21.27 5.00
N PRO A 287 1.87 -21.23 4.06
CA PRO A 287 2.17 -21.42 2.63
C PRO A 287 3.02 -20.32 1.99
N LEU A 288 3.16 -19.15 2.64
CA LEU A 288 4.00 -18.04 2.17
C LEU A 288 5.44 -18.15 2.71
N GLY A 289 5.72 -19.12 3.58
CA GLY A 289 7.01 -19.32 4.23
C GLY A 289 7.18 -18.53 5.54
N TRP A 290 6.10 -17.99 6.13
CA TRP A 290 6.20 -17.20 7.39
C TRP A 290 5.80 -18.00 8.64
N GLY A 291 5.53 -19.30 8.50
CA GLY A 291 4.86 -20.10 9.54
C GLY A 291 5.51 -20.07 10.91
N ASP A 292 6.85 -20.01 10.94
CA ASP A 292 7.63 -20.09 12.17
C ASP A 292 7.99 -18.72 12.77
N ASN A 293 7.74 -17.62 12.03
CA ASN A 293 8.04 -16.25 12.47
C ASN A 293 6.73 -15.52 12.73
N TRP A 294 6.40 -15.30 14.00
CA TRP A 294 5.18 -14.58 14.39
C TRP A 294 5.27 -13.07 14.12
N GLU A 295 6.49 -12.55 14.01
CA GLU A 295 6.87 -11.16 13.79
C GLU A 295 6.35 -10.67 12.42
N LEU A 296 6.44 -11.50 11.38
CA LEU A 296 5.98 -11.14 10.03
C LEU A 296 4.45 -10.99 9.93
N PRO A 297 3.62 -11.95 10.40
CA PRO A 297 2.18 -11.75 10.53
C PRO A 297 1.82 -10.56 11.42
N ALA A 298 2.50 -10.38 12.56
CA ALA A 298 2.25 -9.26 13.47
C ALA A 298 2.47 -7.90 12.78
N ALA A 299 3.62 -7.70 12.13
CA ALA A 299 3.91 -6.50 11.34
C ALA A 299 2.95 -6.31 10.15
N SER A 300 2.43 -7.40 9.58
CA SER A 300 1.43 -7.31 8.51
C SER A 300 0.09 -6.77 9.02
N ILE A 301 -0.30 -7.05 10.27
CA ILE A 301 -1.53 -6.51 10.89
C ILE A 301 -1.39 -5.01 11.09
N THR A 302 -0.27 -4.56 11.67
CA THR A 302 -0.03 -3.13 11.89
C THR A 302 0.03 -2.38 10.54
N GLY A 303 0.67 -3.00 9.55
CA GLY A 303 0.69 -2.57 8.15
C GLY A 303 -0.69 -2.46 7.47
N LEU A 304 -1.70 -3.23 7.89
CA LEU A 304 -3.08 -3.10 7.40
C LEU A 304 -3.78 -1.86 7.98
N ILE A 305 -3.40 -1.45 9.19
CA ILE A 305 -3.95 -0.25 9.82
C ILE A 305 -3.31 0.99 9.18
N ALA A 306 -1.98 1.04 9.16
CA ALA A 306 -1.16 2.09 8.56
C ALA A 306 0.01 1.46 7.80
N LYS A 307 0.14 1.76 6.50
CA LYS A 307 1.12 1.04 5.64
C LYS A 307 2.56 1.48 5.89
N GLU A 308 2.71 2.72 6.32
CA GLU A 308 3.94 3.37 6.73
C GLU A 308 4.54 2.75 8.00
N ASP A 309 3.70 2.22 8.89
CA ASP A 309 4.12 1.69 10.18
C ASP A 309 4.61 0.24 10.12
N LEU A 310 4.35 -0.46 9.02
CA LEU A 310 4.80 -1.84 8.84
C LEU A 310 6.30 -2.00 9.12
N ILE A 311 7.12 -1.08 8.61
CA ILE A 311 8.57 -1.13 8.82
C ILE A 311 8.94 -0.74 10.24
N GLY A 312 8.29 0.26 10.83
CA GLY A 312 8.55 0.65 12.22
C GLY A 312 8.22 -0.48 13.21
N THR A 313 7.09 -1.15 13.03
CA THR A 313 6.75 -2.35 13.81
C THR A 313 7.75 -3.46 13.56
N LEU A 314 8.08 -3.75 12.29
CA LEU A 314 8.99 -4.84 11.97
C LEU A 314 10.39 -4.58 12.55
N GLU A 315 10.90 -3.36 12.43
CA GLU A 315 12.17 -2.92 13.01
C GLU A 315 12.20 -3.21 14.50
N GLN A 316 11.20 -2.74 15.25
CA GLN A 316 11.09 -2.99 16.69
C GLN A 316 11.03 -4.46 17.08
N LEU A 317 10.56 -5.35 16.20
CA LEU A 317 10.40 -6.77 16.47
C LEU A 317 11.64 -7.59 16.12
N ILE A 318 12.41 -7.19 15.10
CA ILE A 318 13.50 -8.02 14.57
C ILE A 318 14.89 -7.42 14.80
N THR A 319 15.02 -6.12 15.04
CA THR A 319 16.33 -5.53 15.33
C THR A 319 16.73 -5.77 16.78
N THR A 320 18.04 -5.78 17.01
CA THR A 320 18.64 -5.96 18.33
C THR A 320 19.87 -5.06 18.40
N ASP A 321 20.40 -4.78 19.58
CA ASP A 321 21.62 -3.96 19.73
C ASP A 321 22.81 -4.46 18.87
N SER A 322 22.84 -5.75 18.55
CA SER A 322 23.86 -6.38 17.69
C SER A 322 23.58 -6.26 16.19
N MET A 323 22.33 -6.00 15.80
CA MET A 323 21.85 -5.87 14.42
C MET A 323 20.87 -4.68 14.33
N PRO A 324 21.38 -3.43 14.30
CA PRO A 324 20.54 -2.25 14.24
C PRO A 324 19.87 -2.05 12.87
N ASP A 325 20.49 -2.55 11.79
CA ASP A 325 19.95 -2.42 10.44
C ASP A 325 18.86 -3.46 10.15
N ILE A 326 17.64 -2.99 9.85
CA ILE A 326 16.49 -3.86 9.56
C ILE A 326 16.73 -4.82 8.39
N SER A 327 17.51 -4.42 7.39
CA SER A 327 17.80 -5.28 6.24
C SER A 327 18.55 -6.53 6.65
N ASP A 328 19.54 -6.37 7.53
CA ASP A 328 20.43 -7.44 7.96
C ASP A 328 19.71 -8.38 8.93
N ALA A 329 18.93 -7.81 9.85
CA ALA A 329 18.04 -8.55 10.73
C ALA A 329 16.99 -9.37 9.95
N LEU A 330 16.40 -8.80 8.90
CA LEU A 330 15.43 -9.49 8.06
C LEU A 330 16.07 -10.64 7.28
N VAL A 331 17.29 -10.46 6.77
CA VAL A 331 18.04 -11.53 6.11
C VAL A 331 18.40 -12.64 7.09
N SER A 332 18.88 -12.31 8.29
CA SER A 332 19.27 -13.32 9.28
C SER A 332 18.08 -14.17 9.74
N MET A 333 16.93 -13.56 10.02
CA MET A 333 15.68 -14.24 10.35
C MET A 333 15.17 -15.11 9.19
N ALA A 334 15.22 -14.60 7.96
CA ALA A 334 14.78 -15.39 6.80
C ALA A 334 15.72 -16.57 6.52
N GLN A 335 17.03 -16.42 6.78
CA GLN A 335 18.02 -17.49 6.64
C GLN A 335 17.85 -18.59 7.71
N SER A 336 17.57 -18.22 8.95
CA SER A 336 17.35 -19.19 10.03
C SER A 336 16.11 -20.06 9.78
N THR A 337 15.08 -19.51 9.13
CA THR A 337 13.82 -20.19 8.86
C THR A 337 13.82 -20.94 7.53
N ALA A 338 14.18 -20.25 6.45
CA ALA A 338 13.96 -20.73 5.09
C ALA A 338 15.27 -21.10 4.36
N GLY A 339 16.42 -21.03 5.01
CA GLY A 339 17.71 -21.44 4.46
C GLY A 339 18.00 -20.79 3.10
N THR A 340 18.11 -21.60 2.05
CA THR A 340 18.38 -21.10 0.69
C THR A 340 17.18 -20.38 0.06
N ALA A 341 15.98 -20.54 0.62
CA ALA A 341 14.75 -19.85 0.22
C ALA A 341 14.50 -18.54 1.01
N ALA A 342 15.46 -18.06 1.82
CA ALA A 342 15.35 -16.81 2.59
C ALA A 342 14.89 -15.61 1.75
N GLY A 343 15.52 -15.39 0.59
CA GLY A 343 15.12 -14.30 -0.31
C GLY A 343 13.69 -14.45 -0.85
N ALA A 344 13.20 -15.68 -1.00
CA ALA A 344 11.83 -15.94 -1.45
C ALA A 344 10.81 -15.56 -0.38
N MET A 345 11.10 -15.89 0.88
CA MET A 345 10.27 -15.53 2.04
C MET A 345 10.18 -14.00 2.18
N ILE A 346 11.30 -13.29 2.05
CA ILE A 346 11.34 -11.82 2.09
C ILE A 346 10.49 -11.24 0.94
N LEU A 347 10.62 -11.78 -0.27
CA LEU A 347 9.87 -11.31 -1.44
C LEU A 347 8.36 -11.64 -1.33
N SER A 348 8.00 -12.75 -0.69
CA SER A 348 6.60 -13.11 -0.43
C SER A 348 5.96 -12.17 0.59
N PHE A 349 6.69 -11.85 1.67
CA PHE A 349 6.35 -10.82 2.67
C PHE A 349 6.09 -9.47 2.03
N PHE A 350 7.03 -9.04 1.20
CA PHE A 350 6.89 -7.81 0.44
C PHE A 350 5.67 -7.82 -0.48
N THR A 351 5.50 -8.87 -1.28
CA THR A 351 4.41 -8.97 -2.26
C THR A 351 3.04 -8.94 -1.58
N PHE A 352 2.87 -9.69 -0.48
CA PHE A 352 1.62 -9.68 0.26
C PHE A 352 1.32 -8.28 0.80
N ASN A 353 2.27 -7.66 1.49
CA ASN A 353 2.04 -6.37 2.14
C ASN A 353 1.90 -5.20 1.16
N MET A 354 2.48 -5.31 -0.04
CA MET A 354 2.29 -4.36 -1.13
C MET A 354 0.88 -4.40 -1.72
N PHE A 355 0.27 -5.58 -1.85
CA PHE A 355 -0.97 -5.76 -2.62
C PHE A 355 -2.19 -6.19 -1.81
N CYS A 356 -2.02 -6.50 -0.52
CA CYS A 356 -3.15 -6.77 0.37
C CYS A 356 -4.00 -5.51 0.56
N ALA A 357 -5.06 -5.62 1.37
CA ALA A 357 -5.98 -4.53 1.60
C ALA A 357 -5.25 -3.22 1.97
N PRO A 358 -5.73 -2.07 1.48
CA PRO A 358 -5.09 -0.79 1.76
C PRO A 358 -5.36 -0.37 3.21
N CYS A 359 -4.72 0.72 3.64
CA CYS A 359 -4.90 1.23 5.00
C CYS A 359 -6.37 1.52 5.32
N PHE A 360 -6.72 1.57 6.61
CA PHE A 360 -8.11 1.76 7.07
C PHE A 360 -8.73 3.06 6.53
N ALA A 361 -7.91 4.11 6.35
CA ALA A 361 -8.35 5.36 5.73
C ALA A 361 -8.83 5.15 4.28
N ALA A 362 -8.12 4.33 3.50
CA ALA A 362 -8.49 3.99 2.14
C ALA A 362 -9.69 3.03 2.10
N ILE A 363 -9.80 2.08 3.03
CA ILE A 363 -11.00 1.24 3.17
C ILE A 363 -12.24 2.12 3.45
N GLY A 364 -12.10 3.13 4.30
CA GLY A 364 -13.16 4.12 4.55
C GLY A 364 -13.55 4.93 3.30
N ALA A 365 -12.59 5.26 2.45
CA ALA A 365 -12.85 5.89 1.15
C ALA A 365 -13.56 4.93 0.18
N ILE A 366 -13.10 3.67 0.11
CA ILE A 366 -13.72 2.59 -0.67
C ILE A 366 -15.17 2.41 -0.23
N HIS A 367 -15.44 2.37 1.07
CA HIS A 367 -16.80 2.26 1.60
C HIS A 367 -17.73 3.37 1.10
N ARG A 368 -17.25 4.62 1.03
CA ARG A 368 -18.04 5.75 0.52
C ARG A 368 -18.38 5.61 -0.97
N GLU A 369 -17.53 4.97 -1.76
CA GLU A 369 -17.77 4.77 -3.20
C GLU A 369 -18.60 3.51 -3.50
N LEU A 370 -18.53 2.47 -2.66
CA LEU A 370 -19.34 1.26 -2.80
C LEU A 370 -20.71 1.34 -2.11
N GLY A 371 -20.86 2.20 -1.10
CA GLY A 371 -22.10 2.50 -0.40
C GLY A 371 -22.61 1.44 0.59
N THR A 372 -22.08 0.21 0.58
CA THR A 372 -22.53 -0.88 1.49
C THR A 372 -21.38 -1.63 2.12
N TRP A 373 -21.50 -1.99 3.41
CA TRP A 373 -20.49 -2.76 4.14
C TRP A 373 -20.26 -4.16 3.57
N LYS A 374 -21.29 -4.79 2.98
CA LYS A 374 -21.14 -6.07 2.28
C LYS A 374 -20.19 -5.96 1.09
N ALA A 375 -20.31 -4.88 0.32
CA ALA A 375 -19.46 -4.65 -0.83
C ALA A 375 -18.04 -4.24 -0.40
N THR A 376 -17.89 -3.45 0.66
CA THR A 376 -16.58 -3.14 1.26
C THR A 376 -15.87 -4.38 1.79
N GLY A 377 -16.59 -5.25 2.50
CA GLY A 377 -16.06 -6.52 2.98
C GLY A 377 -15.65 -7.45 1.83
N PHE A 378 -16.43 -7.47 0.74
CA PHE A 378 -16.02 -8.16 -0.49
C PHE A 378 -14.74 -7.58 -1.09
N ALA A 379 -14.62 -6.25 -1.18
CA ALA A 379 -13.41 -5.60 -1.69
C ALA A 379 -12.17 -5.95 -0.85
N PHE A 380 -12.29 -5.86 0.48
CA PHE A 380 -11.25 -6.22 1.43
C PHE A 380 -10.81 -7.68 1.28
N ALA A 381 -11.78 -8.61 1.34
CA ALA A 381 -11.50 -10.04 1.21
C ALA A 381 -10.89 -10.37 -0.16
N TYR A 382 -11.41 -9.78 -1.23
CA TYR A 382 -10.89 -9.95 -2.58
C TYR A 382 -9.42 -9.53 -2.68
N GLN A 383 -9.06 -8.34 -2.17
CA GLN A 383 -7.69 -7.84 -2.19
C GLN A 383 -6.75 -8.74 -1.38
N CYS A 384 -7.14 -9.15 -0.17
CA CYS A 384 -6.32 -10.02 0.67
C CYS A 384 -6.14 -11.42 0.07
N ILE A 385 -7.20 -12.04 -0.46
CA ILE A 385 -7.13 -13.37 -1.08
C ILE A 385 -6.28 -13.32 -2.37
N LEU A 386 -6.47 -12.29 -3.20
CA LEU A 386 -5.66 -12.12 -4.41
C LEU A 386 -4.19 -11.93 -4.04
N ALA A 387 -3.90 -11.04 -3.09
CA ALA A 387 -2.54 -10.79 -2.62
C ALA A 387 -1.89 -12.07 -2.08
N TYR A 388 -2.63 -12.85 -1.28
CA TYR A 388 -2.20 -14.12 -0.72
C TYR A 388 -1.79 -15.12 -1.82
N PHE A 389 -2.64 -15.35 -2.82
CA PHE A 389 -2.30 -16.26 -3.92
C PHE A 389 -1.10 -15.76 -4.73
N VAL A 390 -1.03 -14.46 -5.00
CA VAL A 390 0.07 -13.86 -5.76
C VAL A 390 1.38 -13.97 -4.98
N SER A 391 1.39 -13.73 -3.67
CA SER A 391 2.57 -13.89 -2.83
C SER A 391 3.03 -15.34 -2.73
N THR A 392 2.12 -16.32 -2.65
CA THR A 392 2.50 -17.74 -2.67
C THR A 392 3.10 -18.17 -4.02
N ILE A 393 2.55 -17.66 -5.13
CA ILE A 393 3.11 -17.90 -6.47
C ILE A 393 4.52 -17.31 -6.57
N VAL A 394 4.70 -16.08 -6.10
CA VAL A 394 6.02 -15.40 -6.10
C VAL A 394 7.02 -16.14 -5.22
N TYR A 395 6.62 -16.61 -4.04
CA TYR A 395 7.45 -17.41 -3.14
C TYR A 395 8.02 -18.66 -3.85
N VAL A 396 7.13 -19.47 -4.44
CA VAL A 396 7.53 -20.72 -5.10
C VAL A 396 8.39 -20.46 -6.34
N ILE A 397 8.04 -19.46 -7.15
CA ILE A 397 8.83 -19.14 -8.37
C ILE A 397 10.23 -18.64 -8.00
N TYR A 398 10.35 -17.75 -7.02
CA TYR A 398 11.64 -17.19 -6.65
C TYR A 398 12.54 -18.22 -5.95
N ALA A 399 11.97 -19.07 -5.09
CA ALA A 399 12.69 -20.21 -4.53
C ALA A 399 13.19 -21.18 -5.62
N ALA A 400 12.39 -21.40 -6.67
CA ALA A 400 12.80 -22.20 -7.83
C ALA A 400 13.99 -21.59 -8.59
N MET A 401 14.03 -20.25 -8.72
CA MET A 401 15.11 -19.56 -9.41
C MET A 401 16.44 -19.61 -8.64
N ILE A 402 16.40 -19.63 -7.31
CA ILE A 402 17.59 -19.67 -6.44
C ILE A 402 18.04 -21.12 -6.18
N GLY A 403 17.24 -22.11 -6.57
CA GLY A 403 17.52 -23.53 -6.33
C GLY A 403 17.11 -24.01 -4.93
N GLY A 404 16.41 -23.18 -4.16
CA GLY A 404 15.93 -23.48 -2.81
C GLY A 404 14.60 -24.23 -2.74
N LEU A 405 14.27 -25.00 -3.79
CA LEU A 405 13.04 -25.81 -3.84
C LEU A 405 13.00 -26.88 -2.73
N SER A 406 14.16 -27.32 -2.24
CA SER A 406 14.25 -28.28 -1.13
C SER A 406 13.70 -27.72 0.18
N ASP A 407 13.83 -26.41 0.38
CA ASP A 407 13.49 -25.73 1.63
C ASP A 407 12.03 -25.25 1.61
N VAL A 408 11.41 -25.24 0.43
CA VAL A 408 9.98 -24.95 0.28
C VAL A 408 9.17 -26.21 0.55
N ALA A 409 8.24 -26.12 1.48
CA ALA A 409 7.37 -27.23 1.80
C ALA A 409 6.38 -27.58 0.67
N TRP A 410 6.04 -28.87 0.55
CA TRP A 410 5.18 -29.42 -0.51
C TRP A 410 3.81 -28.72 -0.60
N TYR A 411 3.23 -28.29 0.52
CA TYR A 411 1.93 -27.61 0.56
C TYR A 411 1.97 -26.23 -0.11
N SER A 412 3.09 -25.50 -0.05
CA SER A 412 3.22 -24.18 -0.67
C SER A 412 3.10 -24.28 -2.19
N TYR A 413 3.61 -25.37 -2.80
CA TYR A 413 3.41 -25.65 -4.22
C TYR A 413 1.96 -25.90 -4.58
N LEU A 414 1.25 -26.70 -3.77
CA LEU A 414 -0.17 -26.96 -4.03
C LEU A 414 -1.00 -25.70 -3.95
N PHE A 415 -0.75 -24.84 -2.96
CA PHE A 415 -1.40 -23.54 -2.86
C PHE A 415 -1.05 -22.60 -4.02
N ALA A 416 0.20 -22.56 -4.46
CA ALA A 416 0.60 -21.79 -5.63
C ALA A 416 -0.10 -22.26 -6.91
N VAL A 417 -0.13 -23.58 -7.16
CA VAL A 417 -0.78 -24.17 -8.33
C VAL A 417 -2.29 -23.95 -8.26
N LEU A 418 -2.91 -24.15 -7.09
CA LEU A 418 -4.33 -23.88 -6.88
C LEU A 418 -4.65 -22.40 -7.15
N GLY A 419 -3.88 -21.48 -6.58
CA GLY A 419 -4.04 -20.03 -6.79
C GLY A 419 -3.91 -19.66 -8.26
N PHE A 420 -2.89 -20.20 -8.94
CA PHE A 420 -2.70 -20.00 -10.37
C PHE A 420 -3.87 -20.54 -11.19
N MET A 421 -4.36 -21.75 -10.90
CA MET A 421 -5.51 -22.34 -11.57
C MET A 421 -6.79 -21.53 -11.34
N ILE A 422 -7.02 -21.02 -10.13
CA ILE A 422 -8.18 -20.18 -9.81
C ILE A 422 -8.11 -18.87 -10.61
N ILE A 423 -6.96 -18.18 -10.59
CA ILE A 423 -6.77 -16.93 -11.34
C ILE A 423 -6.92 -17.18 -12.83
N ALA A 424 -6.30 -18.23 -13.38
CA ALA A 424 -6.39 -18.60 -14.79
C ALA A 424 -7.83 -18.98 -15.19
N TYR A 425 -8.54 -19.74 -14.36
CA TYR A 425 -9.95 -20.07 -14.56
C TYR A 425 -10.79 -18.80 -14.63
N PHE A 426 -10.66 -17.90 -13.65
CA PHE A 426 -11.40 -16.65 -13.65
C PHE A 426 -10.99 -15.69 -14.76
N LEU A 427 -9.79 -15.81 -15.36
CA LEU A 427 -9.41 -15.05 -16.54
C LEU A 427 -10.02 -15.63 -17.82
N VAL A 428 -9.99 -16.95 -18.00
CA VAL A 428 -10.46 -17.64 -19.22
C VAL A 428 -11.97 -17.87 -19.25
N ALA A 429 -12.63 -18.00 -18.08
CA ALA A 429 -14.06 -18.26 -17.99
C ALA A 429 -14.86 -17.24 -18.81
N LYS A 430 -15.78 -17.71 -19.66
CA LYS A 430 -16.60 -16.81 -20.47
C LYS A 430 -17.37 -15.85 -19.57
N ASP A 431 -17.41 -14.58 -19.97
CA ASP A 431 -18.18 -13.56 -19.26
C ASP A 431 -19.64 -14.02 -19.13
N PRO A 432 -20.14 -14.33 -17.92
CA PRO A 432 -21.48 -14.87 -17.74
C PRO A 432 -22.57 -13.87 -18.14
N LEU A 433 -22.20 -12.60 -18.33
CA LEU A 433 -23.09 -11.48 -18.63
C LEU A 433 -22.99 -10.98 -20.07
N LYS A 434 -22.05 -11.54 -20.86
CA LYS A 434 -21.94 -11.28 -22.32
C LYS A 434 -23.26 -11.52 -23.09
N PRO A 435 -24.07 -12.56 -22.79
CA PRO A 435 -25.33 -12.80 -23.49
C PRO A 435 -26.42 -11.78 -23.13
N PHE A 436 -26.44 -11.31 -21.88
CA PHE A 436 -27.47 -10.37 -21.38
C PHE A 436 -27.27 -8.95 -21.92
N CYS A 437 -26.02 -8.53 -22.16
CA CYS A 437 -25.72 -7.25 -22.82
C CYS A 437 -26.24 -7.20 -24.27
N LYS A 438 -26.18 -8.31 -25.01
CA LYS A 438 -26.72 -8.41 -26.39
C LYS A 438 -28.25 -8.40 -26.46
N TYR A 439 -28.94 -8.95 -25.46
CA TYR A 439 -30.41 -9.02 -25.48
C TYR A 439 -31.08 -7.65 -25.29
N LYS A 440 -30.43 -6.75 -24.53
CA LYS A 440 -30.94 -5.38 -24.29
C LYS A 440 -30.69 -4.43 -25.47
N GLU A 441 -29.76 -4.74 -26.39
CA GLU A 441 -29.55 -3.97 -27.63
C GLU A 441 -30.69 -4.14 -28.63
N LYS A 442 -31.36 -5.30 -28.65
CA LYS A 442 -32.47 -5.55 -29.58
C LYS A 442 -33.82 -4.98 -29.13
N THR A 443 -33.93 -4.56 -27.87
CA THR A 443 -35.18 -4.06 -27.28
C THR A 443 -35.22 -2.55 -27.09
N THR A 444 -34.12 -1.85 -27.37
CA THR A 444 -34.02 -0.38 -27.29
C THR A 444 -33.57 0.27 -28.59
N ALA A 445 -33.70 -0.43 -29.73
CA ALA A 445 -33.48 0.11 -31.07
C ALA A 445 -34.81 0.52 -31.69
#